data_AF-A0A933W444-F1
#
_entry.id   AF-A0A933W444-F1
#
_cell.length_a   1.000
_cell.length_b   1.000
_cell.length_c   1.000
_cell.angle_alpha   90.00
_cell.angle_beta   90.00
_cell.angle_gamma   90.00
#
_symmetry.space_group_name_H-M   'P 1'
#
loop_
_entity.id
_entity.type
_entity.pdbx_description
1 polymer ?
#
loop_
_entity_poly.entity_id
_entity_poly.type
_entity_poly.pdbx_seq_one_letter_code
_entity_poly.pdbx_strand_id
1 'polypeptide(L)'
;MTSAPARSASLLLIASGFVVWASAFTLLYGALSVGCAYGWQATTAIAGISLLRGVLLAIWSVHLAVLVGVLIHCVRLPEPADNTTASFTRQVTIGANAAALVATVWTGMAIPAVSACL
;
A
#
# COMPACT_ATOMS: atom_id res chain seq x y z
N MET A 1 12.77 6.18 33.65
CA MET A 1 13.17 4.90 33.01
C MET A 1 12.72 4.92 31.57
N THR A 2 13.68 4.88 30.66
CA THR A 2 13.61 5.26 29.23
C THR A 2 12.91 4.20 28.36
N SER A 3 11.60 4.35 28.18
CA SER A 3 10.76 3.57 27.24
C SER A 3 10.77 4.17 25.81
N ALA A 4 11.89 4.77 25.40
CA ALA A 4 12.01 5.45 24.10
C ALA A 4 11.95 4.51 22.87
N PRO A 5 12.69 3.37 22.81
CA PRO A 5 12.75 2.57 21.58
C PRO A 5 11.42 1.87 21.24
N ALA A 6 10.71 1.36 22.25
CA ALA A 6 9.42 0.67 22.05
C ALA A 6 8.31 1.64 21.59
N ARG A 7 8.32 2.89 22.06
CA ARG A 7 7.34 3.90 21.68
C ARG A 7 7.53 4.36 20.23
N SER A 8 8.78 4.59 19.81
CA SER A 8 9.09 4.99 18.44
C SER A 8 8.72 3.91 17.42
N ALA A 9 9.03 2.64 17.72
CA ALA A 9 8.63 1.52 16.86
C ALA A 9 7.11 1.43 16.67
N SER A 10 6.33 1.67 17.74
CA SER A 10 4.87 1.63 17.67
C SER A 10 4.27 2.76 16.85
N LEU A 11 4.85 3.97 16.90
CA LEU A 11 4.41 5.10 16.07
C LEU A 11 4.71 4.87 14.59
N LEU A 12 5.87 4.29 14.27
CA LEU A 12 6.23 3.93 12.90
C LEU A 12 5.27 2.89 12.31
N LEU A 13 4.81 1.94 13.12
CA LEU A 13 3.84 0.92 12.71
C LEU A 13 2.43 1.48 12.43
N ILE A 14 2.03 2.54 13.13
CA ILE A 14 0.77 3.24 12.83
C ILE A 14 0.87 3.93 11.46
N ALA A 15 1.99 4.59 11.19
CA ALA A 15 2.19 5.35 9.96
C ALA A 15 2.51 4.46 8.75
N SER A 16 3.02 3.24 8.96
CA SER A 16 3.56 2.39 7.88
C SER A 16 2.56 2.13 6.76
N GLY A 17 1.29 1.87 7.10
CA GLY A 17 0.26 1.62 6.09
C GLY A 17 0.08 2.80 5.14
N PHE A 18 -0.03 4.01 5.69
CA PHE A 18 -0.19 5.22 4.89
C PHE A 18 1.08 5.62 4.13
N VAL A 19 2.27 5.30 4.66
CA VAL A 19 3.53 5.47 3.92
C VAL A 19 3.56 4.57 2.68
N VAL A 20 3.18 3.30 2.82
CA VAL A 20 3.09 2.36 1.69
C VAL A 20 2.00 2.79 0.69
N TRP A 21 0.86 3.29 1.17
CA TRP A 21 -0.16 3.85 0.28
C TRP A 21 0.36 5.08 -0.48
N ALA A 22 1.06 6.01 0.17
CA ALA A 22 1.60 7.21 -0.46
C ALA A 22 2.67 6.86 -1.52
N SER A 23 3.52 5.88 -1.25
CA SER A 23 4.48 5.38 -2.25
C SER A 23 3.76 4.72 -3.43
N ALA A 24 2.71 3.92 -3.18
CA ALA A 24 1.90 3.32 -4.22
C ALA A 24 1.31 4.38 -5.15
N PHE A 25 0.68 5.40 -4.57
CA PHE A 25 0.08 6.51 -5.31
C PHE A 25 1.12 7.23 -6.18
N THR A 26 2.26 7.58 -5.58
CA THR A 26 3.35 8.27 -6.27
C THR A 26 3.91 7.45 -7.44
N LEU A 27 4.16 6.15 -7.22
CA LEU A 27 4.70 5.26 -8.24
C LEU A 27 3.70 4.99 -9.36
N LEU A 28 2.43 4.78 -9.04
CA LEU A 28 1.38 4.59 -10.04
C LEU A 28 1.24 5.83 -10.92
N TYR A 29 1.19 7.02 -10.32
CA TYR A 29 1.04 8.26 -11.07
C TYR A 29 2.29 8.56 -11.92
N GLY A 30 3.48 8.40 -11.34
CA GLY A 30 4.75 8.56 -12.06
C GLY A 30 4.90 7.58 -13.22
N ALA A 31 4.62 6.29 -12.99
CA ALA A 31 4.67 5.27 -14.04
C ALA A 31 3.62 5.51 -15.13
N LEU A 32 2.44 6.02 -14.79
CA LEU A 32 1.43 6.44 -15.76
C LEU A 32 1.96 7.57 -16.65
N SER A 33 2.47 8.65 -16.06
CA SER A 33 3.02 9.79 -16.82
C SER A 33 4.18 9.39 -17.72
N VAL A 34 5.14 8.62 -17.19
CA VAL A 34 6.27 8.09 -17.95
C VAL A 34 5.77 7.18 -19.08
N GLY A 35 4.89 6.23 -18.75
CA GLY A 35 4.35 5.29 -19.72
C GLY A 35 3.65 5.95 -20.89
N CYS A 36 2.81 6.95 -20.63
CA CYS A 36 2.14 7.70 -21.68
C CYS A 36 3.13 8.54 -22.51
N ALA A 37 4.11 9.19 -21.87
CA ALA A 37 5.11 10.01 -22.58
C ALA A 37 6.04 9.18 -23.49
N TYR A 38 6.37 7.94 -23.09
CA TYR A 38 7.26 7.05 -23.85
C TYR A 38 6.51 6.00 -24.70
N GLY A 39 5.19 6.07 -24.80
CA GLY A 39 4.42 5.21 -25.70
C GLY A 39 4.21 3.77 -25.25
N TRP A 40 4.38 3.45 -23.96
CA TRP A 40 4.27 2.08 -23.43
C TRP A 40 2.89 1.47 -23.57
N GLN A 41 1.86 2.28 -23.84
CA GLN A 41 0.51 1.83 -24.18
C GLN A 41 0.45 1.11 -25.54
N ALA A 42 1.30 1.50 -26.51
CA ALA A 42 1.34 0.92 -27.84
C ALA A 42 2.20 -0.36 -27.89
N THR A 43 3.10 -0.53 -26.92
CA THR A 43 3.90 -1.75 -26.77
C THR A 43 3.05 -2.84 -26.14
N THR A 44 2.58 -3.79 -26.95
CA THR A 44 1.94 -5.01 -26.47
C THR A 44 2.95 -5.90 -25.78
N ALA A 45 2.65 -6.28 -24.54
CA ALA A 45 3.40 -7.27 -23.77
C ALA A 45 2.71 -8.65 -23.89
N ILE A 46 2.80 -9.46 -22.84
CA ILE A 46 2.27 -10.83 -22.79
C ILE A 46 0.74 -10.81 -22.66
N ALA A 47 0.06 -11.75 -23.33
CA ALA A 47 -1.39 -11.98 -23.23
C ALA A 47 -2.29 -10.79 -23.65
N GLY A 48 -1.84 -9.93 -24.56
CA GLY A 48 -2.64 -8.82 -25.08
C GLY A 48 -2.74 -7.62 -24.12
N ILE A 49 -2.00 -7.63 -23.02
CA ILE A 49 -1.90 -6.51 -22.08
C ILE A 49 -0.77 -5.58 -22.57
N SER A 50 -0.99 -4.27 -22.56
CA SER A 50 0.08 -3.29 -22.86
C SER A 50 1.14 -3.31 -21.76
N LEU A 51 2.39 -3.00 -22.11
CA LEU A 51 3.50 -2.89 -21.16
C LEU A 51 3.14 -1.97 -20.00
N LEU A 52 2.51 -0.81 -20.31
CA LEU A 52 2.04 0.13 -19.30
C LEU A 52 1.09 -0.50 -18.29
N ARG A 53 0.03 -1.19 -18.77
CA ARG A 53 -0.94 -1.83 -17.87
C ARG A 53 -0.28 -2.93 -17.03
N GLY A 54 0.65 -3.69 -17.61
CA GLY A 54 1.45 -4.68 -16.89
C GLY A 54 2.24 -4.05 -15.73
N VAL A 55 2.94 -2.95 -15.97
CA VAL A 55 3.71 -2.23 -14.95
C VAL A 55 2.81 -1.68 -13.84
N LEU A 56 1.68 -1.04 -14.20
CA LEU A 56 0.75 -0.50 -13.21
C LEU A 56 0.13 -1.61 -12.33
N LEU A 57 -0.26 -2.74 -12.93
CA LEU A 57 -0.77 -3.89 -12.20
C LEU A 57 0.30 -4.51 -11.29
N ALA A 58 1.56 -4.56 -11.73
CA ALA A 58 2.66 -5.06 -10.91
C ALA A 58 2.91 -4.15 -9.69
N ILE A 59 3.00 -2.84 -9.89
CA ILE A 59 3.15 -1.86 -8.80
C ILE A 59 2.01 -2.01 -7.80
N TRP A 60 0.76 -2.03 -8.28
CA TRP A 60 -0.41 -2.15 -7.42
C TRP A 60 -0.43 -3.47 -6.64
N SER A 61 -0.18 -4.60 -7.31
CA SER A 61 -0.15 -5.94 -6.69
C SER A 61 0.91 -6.05 -5.61
N VAL A 62 2.11 -5.52 -5.85
CA VAL A 62 3.20 -5.51 -4.87
C VAL A 62 2.81 -4.70 -3.62
N HIS A 63 2.22 -3.51 -3.78
CA HIS A 63 1.80 -2.71 -2.64
C HIS A 63 0.64 -3.35 -1.86
N LEU A 64 -0.31 -3.99 -2.54
CA LEU A 64 -1.35 -4.78 -1.88
C LEU A 64 -0.74 -5.93 -1.06
N ALA A 65 0.20 -6.67 -1.62
CA ALA A 65 0.86 -7.77 -0.92
C ALA A 65 1.61 -7.27 0.33
N VAL A 66 2.31 -6.14 0.23
CA VAL A 66 2.99 -5.51 1.37
C VAL A 66 1.99 -5.08 2.44
N LEU A 67 0.91 -4.38 2.08
CA LEU A 67 -0.11 -3.93 3.05
C LEU A 67 -0.83 -5.07 3.73
N VAL A 68 -1.19 -6.13 2.98
CA VAL A 68 -1.76 -7.35 3.54
C VAL A 68 -0.77 -8.02 4.50
N GLY A 69 0.51 -8.11 4.12
CA GLY A 69 1.57 -8.65 4.97
C GLY A 69 1.73 -7.87 6.29
N VAL A 70 1.76 -6.53 6.22
CA VAL A 70 1.83 -5.65 7.39
C VAL A 70 0.58 -5.80 8.26
N LEU A 71 -0.62 -5.84 7.67
CA LEU A 71 -1.86 -6.02 8.41
C LEU A 71 -1.90 -7.38 9.11
N ILE A 72 -1.51 -8.46 8.42
CA ILE A 72 -1.39 -9.81 9.00
C ILE A 72 -0.38 -9.80 10.17
N HIS A 73 0.75 -9.12 10.00
CA HIS A 73 1.73 -8.97 11.08
C HIS A 73 1.12 -8.24 12.30
N CYS A 74 0.37 -7.15 12.08
CA CYS A 74 -0.27 -6.38 13.14
C CYS A 74 -1.31 -7.20 13.93
N VAL A 75 -2.15 -7.98 13.23
CA VAL A 75 -3.18 -8.79 13.90
C VAL A 75 -2.61 -10.00 14.63
N ARG A 76 -1.45 -10.51 14.19
CA ARG A 76 -0.75 -11.65 14.82
C ARG A 76 0.13 -11.26 16.01
N LEU A 77 0.37 -9.96 16.24
CA LEU A 77 1.09 -9.52 17.44
C LEU A 77 0.31 -9.93 18.70
N PRO A 78 0.99 -10.48 19.72
CA PRO A 78 0.37 -10.88 20.98
C PRO A 78 -0.43 -9.75 21.62
N GLU A 79 -1.56 -10.10 22.23
CA GLU A 79 -2.39 -9.13 22.92
C GLU A 79 -1.67 -8.61 24.18
N PRO A 80 -1.61 -7.28 24.41
CA PRO A 80 -0.98 -6.74 25.60
C PRO A 80 -1.76 -7.13 26.85
N ALA A 81 -1.11 -7.76 27.84
CA ALA A 81 -1.72 -8.02 29.13
C ALA A 81 -2.00 -6.70 29.88
N ASP A 82 -3.28 -6.43 30.17
CA ASP A 82 -3.82 -5.41 31.09
C ASP A 82 -3.36 -3.95 30.92
N ASN A 83 -2.87 -3.55 29.74
CA ASN A 83 -2.60 -2.14 29.46
C ASN A 83 -3.65 -1.52 28.51
N THR A 84 -4.39 -0.53 29.00
CA THR A 84 -5.39 0.17 28.17
C THR A 84 -4.72 0.92 27.01
N THR A 85 -3.54 1.50 27.25
CA THR A 85 -2.82 2.28 26.24
C THR A 85 -2.32 1.42 25.08
N ALA A 86 -1.69 0.26 25.31
CA ALA A 86 -1.19 -0.52 24.18
C ALA A 86 -2.31 -1.30 23.46
N SER A 87 -3.42 -1.62 24.14
CA SER A 87 -4.64 -2.08 23.45
C SER A 87 -5.18 -1.03 22.48
N PHE A 88 -5.30 0.23 22.91
CA PHE A 88 -5.71 1.34 22.03
C PHE A 88 -4.72 1.54 20.87
N THR A 89 -3.41 1.56 21.15
CA THR A 89 -2.37 1.68 20.11
C THR A 89 -2.47 0.55 19.09
N ARG A 90 -2.73 -0.69 19.52
CA ARG A 90 -2.94 -1.84 18.62
C ARG A 90 -4.18 -1.66 17.73
N GLN A 91 -5.30 -1.23 18.30
CA GLN A 91 -6.52 -0.96 17.53
C GLN A 91 -6.30 0.13 16.48
N VAL A 92 -5.67 1.24 16.85
CA VAL A 92 -5.34 2.34 15.92
C VAL A 92 -4.38 1.86 14.83
N THR A 93 -3.38 1.06 15.18
CA THR A 93 -2.42 0.50 14.21
C THR A 93 -3.13 -0.38 13.18
N ILE A 94 -3.98 -1.31 13.63
CA ILE A 94 -4.74 -2.20 12.74
C ILE A 94 -5.70 -1.38 11.87
N GLY A 95 -6.44 -0.44 12.48
CA GLY A 95 -7.38 0.43 11.77
C GLY A 95 -6.71 1.29 10.71
N ALA A 96 -5.56 1.90 11.01
CA ALA A 96 -4.81 2.71 10.06
C ALA A 96 -4.27 1.89 8.88
N ASN A 97 -3.71 0.70 9.14
CA ASN A 97 -3.22 -0.18 8.08
C ASN A 97 -4.37 -0.76 7.23
N ALA A 98 -5.52 -1.06 7.85
CA ALA A 98 -6.73 -1.47 7.12
C ALA A 98 -7.27 -0.35 6.23
N ALA A 99 -7.33 0.88 6.74
CA ALA A 99 -7.75 2.05 5.95
C ALA A 99 -6.80 2.29 4.75
N ALA A 100 -5.49 2.17 4.95
CA ALA A 100 -4.51 2.29 3.87
C ALA A 100 -4.64 1.17 2.82
N LEU A 101 -4.96 -0.05 3.23
CA LEU A 101 -5.27 -1.16 2.32
C LEU A 101 -6.50 -0.85 1.46
N VAL A 102 -7.60 -0.42 2.08
CA VAL A 102 -8.82 -0.03 1.35
C VAL A 102 -8.54 1.12 0.38
N ALA A 103 -7.80 2.14 0.81
CA ALA A 103 -7.41 3.25 -0.05
C ALA A 103 -6.56 2.79 -1.25
N THR A 104 -5.64 1.83 -1.04
CA THR A 104 -4.81 1.25 -2.11
C THR A 104 -5.64 0.42 -3.09
N VAL A 105 -6.59 -0.38 -2.60
CA VAL A 105 -7.55 -1.11 -3.44
C VAL A 105 -8.34 -0.14 -4.31
N TRP A 106 -8.88 0.91 -3.70
CA TRP A 106 -9.64 1.94 -4.41
C TRP A 106 -8.79 2.65 -5.49
N THR A 107 -7.54 3.00 -5.16
CA THR A 107 -6.62 3.69 -6.07
C THR A 107 -6.34 2.88 -7.34
N GLY A 108 -6.11 1.57 -7.21
CA GLY A 108 -5.78 0.71 -8.36
C GLY A 108 -6.98 0.12 -9.09
N MET A 109 -8.20 0.25 -8.56
CA MET A 109 -9.41 -0.37 -9.11
C MET A 109 -9.69 0.03 -10.57
N ALA A 110 -9.33 1.25 -10.96
CA ALA A 110 -9.56 1.74 -12.32
C ALA A 110 -8.58 1.16 -13.35
N ILE A 111 -7.38 0.70 -12.94
CA ILE A 111 -6.31 0.21 -13.83
C ILE A 111 -6.80 -0.84 -14.86
N PRO A 112 -7.56 -1.88 -14.48
CA PRO A 112 -8.06 -2.88 -15.44
C PRO A 112 -9.23 -2.39 -16.30
N ALA A 113 -9.96 -1.34 -15.90
CA ALA A 113 -11.21 -0.94 -16.53
C ALA A 113 -11.04 0.22 -17.53
N VAL A 114 -10.13 1.15 -17.29
CA VAL A 114 -10.02 2.38 -18.10
C VAL A 114 -8.82 2.37 -19.04
N SER A 115 -8.92 3.14 -20.12
CA SER A 115 -7.79 3.51 -20.96
C SER A 115 -6.86 4.46 -20.19
N ALA A 116 -5.58 4.10 -20.11
CA ALA A 116 -4.61 4.82 -19.28
C ALA A 116 -4.16 6.16 -19.90
N CYS A 117 -4.10 6.25 -21.22
CA CYS A 117 -3.71 7.44 -21.95
C CYS A 117 -4.85 7.82 -22.90
N LEU A 118 -5.22 9.10 -22.91
CA LEU A 118 -6.13 9.72 -23.88
C LEU A 118 -5.32 10.62 -24.82
#